data_AF-A0A7S4C877-F1
#
_entry.id   AF-A0A7S4C877-F1
#
_cell.length_a   1.000
_cell.length_b   1.000
_cell.length_c   1.000
_cell.angle_alpha   90.00
_cell.angle_beta   90.00
_cell.angle_gamma   90.00
#
_symmetry.space_group_name_H-M   'P 1'
#
loop_
_entity.id
_entity.type
_entity.pdbx_description
1 polymer ?
#
loop_
_entity_poly.entity_id
_entity_poly.type
_entity_poly.pdbx_seq_one_letter_code
_entity_poly.pdbx_strand_id
1 'polypeptide(L)'
;MSLGSPYNCSQGFARVVGEDPSNLTVTDVGTFHCSTWPYKGRYPSANFYHEGVWYYGTYALDVLSGNAQYPCHNWCVQGPFVGFRYSTDQGKTWTEPRMQMKDVDDNLFGEPGPHPLPNGVWTGKVKFGAPHVVDLGRELEYSPDGFMYLVGHGADKDYQPQSWMQGSQVYLARVLPKLEHILNRDSWQFFGGKDSAGRDKWAPTVALAQPLYTWENRTGVVTMTYIPAIQKYVMCVGTPTYSPNMQGPFDVYFLESDAITGPFKMTAYLAQFGPEAYFVNLPSKFVSPEVVTDAHGNRFIEAALSYSANYALRTAIPK
;
A
#
# COMPACT_ATOMS: atom_id res chain seq x y z
N MET A 1 0.59 34.66 -2.88
CA MET A 1 -0.86 34.93 -2.97
C MET A 1 -1.60 33.73 -2.40
N SER A 2 -2.51 34.01 -1.45
CA SER A 2 -3.54 33.15 -0.84
C SER A 2 -3.12 31.81 -0.20
N LEU A 3 -2.94 31.88 1.13
CA LEU A 3 -3.49 30.87 2.05
C LEU A 3 -4.98 30.70 1.73
N GLY A 4 -5.44 29.49 1.36
CA GLY A 4 -6.87 29.20 1.15
C GLY A 4 -7.31 28.38 -0.07
N SER A 5 -6.45 27.56 -0.69
CA SER A 5 -6.93 26.55 -1.65
C SER A 5 -7.52 25.34 -0.91
N PRO A 6 -8.69 24.79 -1.29
CA PRO A 6 -9.23 23.55 -0.69
C PRO A 6 -8.37 22.31 -0.97
N TYR A 7 -7.31 22.46 -1.78
CA TYR A 7 -6.49 21.36 -2.29
C TYR A 7 -5.07 21.33 -1.72
N ASN A 8 -4.96 21.40 -0.39
CA ASN A 8 -3.67 21.37 0.30
C ASN A 8 -3.52 20.10 1.14
N CYS A 9 -2.34 19.50 1.14
CA CYS A 9 -1.94 18.44 2.06
C CYS A 9 -0.71 18.83 2.86
N SER A 10 -0.61 18.27 4.06
CA SER A 10 0.59 18.24 4.89
C SER A 10 0.86 16.80 5.27
N GLN A 11 2.06 16.33 4.99
CA GLN A 11 2.47 14.94 5.20
C GLN A 11 3.64 14.90 6.16
N GLY A 12 3.47 14.20 7.28
CA GLY A 12 4.53 13.97 8.25
C GLY A 12 5.55 12.95 7.76
N PHE A 13 6.81 13.16 8.12
CA PHE A 13 7.86 12.16 8.01
C PHE A 13 8.74 12.21 9.25
N ALA A 14 9.35 11.08 9.58
CA ALA A 14 10.29 10.95 10.67
C ALA A 14 11.21 9.75 10.40
N ARG A 15 12.34 9.73 11.09
CA ARG A 15 13.24 8.57 11.15
C ARG A 15 13.03 7.86 12.47
N VAL A 16 12.95 6.53 12.40
CA VAL A 16 12.78 5.68 13.58
C VAL A 16 14.04 4.82 13.74
N VAL A 17 14.68 4.93 14.89
CA VAL A 17 15.98 4.30 15.20
C VAL A 17 15.83 3.40 16.42
N GLY A 18 16.47 2.23 16.39
CA GLY A 18 16.43 1.23 17.46
C GLY A 18 16.19 -0.19 16.92
N GLU A 19 16.63 -1.19 17.67
CA GLU A 19 16.47 -2.62 17.34
C GLU A 19 15.32 -3.28 18.10
N ASP A 20 14.84 -2.64 19.17
CA ASP A 20 13.72 -3.12 19.98
C ASP A 20 12.43 -2.38 19.57
N PRO A 21 11.41 -3.07 19.03
CA PRO A 21 10.16 -2.43 18.61
C PRO A 21 9.39 -1.78 19.77
N SER A 22 9.70 -2.12 21.03
CA SER A 22 9.11 -1.51 22.22
C SER A 22 9.89 -0.28 22.73
N ASN A 23 11.09 -0.02 22.20
CA ASN A 23 11.97 1.06 22.64
C ASN A 23 12.65 1.74 21.43
N LEU A 24 11.83 2.39 20.60
CA LEU A 24 12.28 3.10 19.40
C LEU A 24 12.44 4.61 19.68
N THR A 25 13.47 5.21 19.10
CA THR A 25 13.69 6.66 19.12
C THR A 25 13.22 7.29 17.81
N VAL A 26 12.32 8.26 17.90
CA VAL A 26 11.87 9.05 16.75
C VAL A 26 12.73 10.30 16.62
N THR A 27 13.30 10.52 15.44
CA THR A 27 14.23 11.60 15.11
C THR A 27 13.85 12.24 13.77
N ASP A 28 14.44 13.39 13.45
CA ASP A 28 14.29 14.07 12.14
C ASP A 28 12.82 14.24 11.70
N VAL A 29 11.97 14.62 12.66
CA VAL A 29 10.55 14.85 12.42
C VAL A 29 10.37 16.10 11.57
N GLY A 30 9.58 15.99 10.52
CA GLY A 30 9.26 17.11 9.64
C GLY A 30 7.92 16.95 8.95
N THR A 31 7.52 18.01 8.26
CA THR A 31 6.31 18.04 7.43
C THR A 31 6.66 18.51 6.04
N PHE A 32 5.99 17.92 5.06
CA PHE A 32 6.08 18.32 3.66
C PHE A 32 4.70 18.73 3.16
N HIS A 33 4.63 19.90 2.54
CA HIS A 33 3.40 20.44 1.97
C HIS A 33 3.28 20.07 0.50
N CYS A 34 2.08 19.67 0.09
CA CYS A 34 1.77 19.23 -1.26
C CYS A 34 0.37 19.69 -1.67
N SER A 35 -0.01 19.45 -2.93
CA SER A 35 -1.40 19.59 -3.37
C SER A 35 -2.13 18.25 -3.37
N THR A 36 -3.42 18.28 -3.01
CA THR A 36 -4.33 17.14 -3.15
C THR A 36 -5.07 17.12 -4.49
N TRP A 37 -5.06 18.23 -5.24
CA TRP A 37 -5.76 18.36 -6.51
C TRP A 37 -5.26 17.30 -7.53
N PRO A 38 -6.14 16.70 -8.36
CA PRO A 38 -7.58 16.99 -8.53
C PRO A 38 -8.50 16.31 -7.52
N TYR A 39 -7.93 15.49 -6.64
CA TYR A 39 -8.62 14.79 -5.56
C TYR A 39 -8.73 15.68 -4.32
N LYS A 40 -9.26 15.16 -3.21
CA LYS A 40 -9.33 15.89 -1.92
C LYS A 40 -8.38 15.39 -0.86
N GLY A 41 -7.87 14.17 -1.00
CA GLY A 41 -6.91 13.54 -0.10
C GLY A 41 -5.66 13.11 -0.84
N ARG A 42 -4.50 13.25 -0.20
CA ARG A 42 -3.22 12.71 -0.66
C ARG A 42 -2.42 12.20 0.52
N TYR A 43 -2.33 10.88 0.63
CA TYR A 43 -1.82 10.19 1.81
C TYR A 43 -0.50 9.48 1.54
N PRO A 44 0.34 9.30 2.59
CA PRO A 44 1.59 8.56 2.47
C PRO A 44 1.36 7.09 2.09
N SER A 45 2.21 6.57 1.23
CA SER A 45 2.37 5.13 0.98
C SER A 45 3.81 4.85 0.55
N ALA A 46 4.13 3.61 0.16
CA ALA A 46 5.42 3.20 -0.42
C ALA A 46 6.64 4.02 0.09
N ASN A 47 7.11 3.72 1.30
CA ASN A 47 8.29 4.37 1.87
C ASN A 47 9.50 3.44 1.72
N PHE A 48 10.62 3.96 1.24
CA PHE A 48 11.80 3.17 0.91
C PHE A 48 13.08 3.98 1.09
N TYR A 49 14.11 3.39 1.69
CA TYR A 49 15.43 3.99 1.78
C TYR A 49 16.44 3.03 1.15
N HIS A 50 17.21 3.52 0.18
CA HIS A 50 18.16 2.69 -0.55
C HIS A 50 19.32 3.51 -1.08
N GLU A 51 20.53 3.00 -0.89
CA GLU A 51 21.80 3.60 -1.36
C GLU A 51 21.90 5.11 -1.05
N GLY A 52 21.44 5.51 0.14
CA GLY A 52 21.50 6.91 0.59
C GLY A 52 20.35 7.80 0.13
N VAL A 53 19.37 7.27 -0.62
CA VAL A 53 18.19 8.01 -1.08
C VAL A 53 16.96 7.55 -0.34
N TRP A 54 16.23 8.50 0.24
CA TRP A 54 14.92 8.27 0.85
C TRP A 54 13.81 8.59 -0.15
N TYR A 55 13.04 7.59 -0.54
CA TYR A 55 11.84 7.70 -1.36
C TYR A 55 10.58 7.66 -0.49
N TYR A 56 9.64 8.55 -0.77
CA TYR A 56 8.39 8.67 -0.04
C TYR A 56 7.25 8.75 -1.05
N GLY A 57 6.47 7.68 -1.14
CA GLY A 57 5.34 7.55 -2.05
C GLY A 57 4.07 8.21 -1.50
N THR A 58 3.16 8.58 -2.40
CA THR A 58 1.83 9.06 -2.03
C THR A 58 0.76 8.57 -2.99
N TYR A 59 -0.46 8.43 -2.49
CA TYR A 59 -1.64 8.07 -3.27
C TYR A 59 -2.79 9.04 -3.01
N ALA A 60 -3.73 9.13 -3.95
CA ALA A 60 -4.85 10.06 -3.87
C ALA A 60 -6.15 9.40 -3.36
N LEU A 61 -7.02 10.19 -2.74
CA LEU A 61 -8.34 9.78 -2.27
C LEU A 61 -9.38 10.89 -2.50
N ASP A 62 -10.64 10.52 -2.72
CA ASP A 62 -11.76 11.47 -2.69
C ASP A 62 -12.94 10.93 -1.87
N VAL A 63 -13.90 11.82 -1.66
CA VAL A 63 -15.20 11.53 -1.05
C VAL A 63 -16.24 11.37 -2.15
N LEU A 64 -17.02 10.29 -2.08
CA LEU A 64 -18.28 10.19 -2.80
C LEU A 64 -19.34 10.99 -2.03
N SER A 65 -19.42 12.31 -2.25
CA SER A 65 -20.56 13.07 -1.72
C SER A 65 -21.81 12.76 -2.54
N GLY A 66 -22.83 12.16 -1.93
CA GLY A 66 -24.19 12.06 -2.51
C GLY A 66 -24.59 10.73 -3.16
N ASN A 67 -23.76 9.68 -3.10
CA ASN A 67 -24.18 8.37 -3.59
C ASN A 67 -24.74 7.47 -2.46
N ALA A 68 -26.07 7.45 -2.32
CA ALA A 68 -26.76 6.57 -1.37
C ALA A 68 -26.58 5.07 -1.66
N GLN A 69 -26.14 4.70 -2.87
CA GLN A 69 -25.91 3.31 -3.29
C GLN A 69 -24.59 2.73 -2.72
N TYR A 70 -23.65 3.58 -2.31
CA TYR A 70 -22.34 3.15 -1.83
C TYR A 70 -21.94 3.89 -0.53
N PRO A 71 -22.52 3.50 0.62
CA PRO A 71 -22.32 4.17 1.90
C PRO A 71 -20.98 3.75 2.55
N CYS A 72 -19.86 4.07 1.90
CA CYS A 72 -18.56 3.75 2.47
C CYS A 72 -18.19 4.66 3.66
N HIS A 73 -18.83 5.82 3.77
CA HIS A 73 -18.66 6.87 4.79
C HIS A 73 -17.32 7.62 4.86
N ASN A 74 -16.18 7.00 4.54
CA ASN A 74 -14.86 7.61 4.67
C ASN A 74 -13.96 7.27 3.47
N TRP A 75 -13.46 8.30 2.76
CA TRP A 75 -12.58 8.17 1.59
C TRP A 75 -13.04 7.10 0.58
N CYS A 76 -14.22 7.31 0.02
CA CYS A 76 -14.91 6.33 -0.83
C CYS A 76 -14.40 6.21 -2.25
N VAL A 77 -13.47 7.07 -2.65
CA VAL A 77 -12.82 6.98 -3.95
C VAL A 77 -11.34 6.71 -3.72
N GLN A 78 -10.86 5.58 -4.23
CA GLN A 78 -9.43 5.27 -4.29
C GLN A 78 -8.83 5.88 -5.57
N GLY A 79 -8.06 6.96 -5.42
CA GLY A 79 -7.27 7.52 -6.51
C GLY A 79 -5.98 6.73 -6.77
N PRO A 80 -5.22 7.08 -7.82
CA PRO A 80 -4.01 6.37 -8.20
C PRO A 80 -2.84 6.63 -7.25
N PHE A 81 -1.78 5.83 -7.41
CA PHE A 81 -0.47 6.12 -6.83
C PHE A 81 0.17 7.31 -7.54
N VAL A 82 0.18 8.47 -6.88
CA VAL A 82 0.69 9.73 -7.45
C VAL A 82 2.15 9.57 -7.86
N GLY A 83 2.97 8.99 -6.99
CA GLY A 83 4.39 8.76 -7.22
C GLY A 83 5.23 9.08 -5.99
N PHE A 84 6.52 9.23 -6.20
CA PHE A 84 7.51 9.47 -5.14
C PHE A 84 8.03 10.89 -5.14
N ARG A 85 8.17 11.48 -3.96
CA ARG A 85 9.26 12.41 -3.66
C ARG A 85 10.49 11.65 -3.20
N TYR A 86 11.64 12.31 -3.27
CA TYR A 86 12.88 11.78 -2.74
C TYR A 86 13.70 12.83 -2.01
N SER A 87 14.58 12.35 -1.13
CA SER A 87 15.59 13.10 -0.42
C SER A 87 16.93 12.38 -0.49
N THR A 88 18.02 13.12 -0.70
CA THR A 88 19.40 12.61 -0.69
C THR A 88 20.20 13.06 0.53
N ASP A 89 19.53 13.72 1.47
CA ASP A 89 20.12 14.34 2.66
C ASP A 89 19.37 13.98 3.94
N GLN A 90 18.81 12.77 3.97
CA GLN A 90 18.09 12.19 5.11
C GLN A 90 16.83 12.97 5.52
N GLY A 91 16.12 13.54 4.56
CA GLY A 91 14.84 14.21 4.75
C GLY A 91 14.93 15.70 5.07
N LYS A 92 16.12 16.31 4.99
CA LYS A 92 16.30 17.76 5.21
C LYS A 92 15.72 18.56 4.03
N THR A 93 15.94 18.08 2.81
CA THR A 93 15.34 18.62 1.59
C THR A 93 14.68 17.52 0.78
N TRP A 94 13.67 17.90 -0.01
CA TRP A 94 12.83 16.99 -0.76
C TRP A 94 12.61 17.50 -2.18
N THR A 95 12.63 16.60 -3.15
CA THR A 95 12.24 16.85 -4.54
C THR A 95 11.05 15.97 -4.90
N GLU A 96 9.95 16.57 -5.35
CA GLU A 96 8.70 15.89 -5.69
C GLU A 96 8.30 16.27 -7.14
N PRO A 97 8.50 15.37 -8.12
CA PRO A 97 8.17 15.66 -9.51
C PRO A 97 6.68 15.94 -9.74
N ARG A 98 5.80 15.34 -8.93
CA ARG A 98 4.33 15.48 -9.03
C ARG A 98 3.77 16.19 -7.81
N MET A 99 4.36 17.34 -7.47
CA MET A 99 3.94 18.16 -6.31
C MET A 99 2.46 18.55 -6.41
N GLN A 100 2.04 18.87 -7.63
CA GLN A 100 0.67 19.09 -8.04
C GLN A 100 0.44 18.26 -9.30
N MET A 101 -0.51 17.32 -9.25
CA MET A 101 -0.94 16.59 -10.44
C MET A 101 -1.57 17.58 -11.44
N LYS A 102 -1.52 17.29 -12.74
CA LYS A 102 -2.14 18.09 -13.82
C LYS A 102 -3.56 17.67 -14.18
N ASP A 103 -3.93 16.43 -13.87
CA ASP A 103 -5.27 15.84 -13.96
C ASP A 103 -5.26 14.49 -13.22
N VAL A 104 -6.31 13.68 -13.38
CA VAL A 104 -6.43 12.36 -12.71
C VAL A 104 -5.42 11.32 -13.24
N ASP A 105 -4.88 11.52 -14.44
CA ASP A 105 -3.97 10.59 -15.12
C ASP A 105 -2.49 10.97 -14.92
N ASP A 106 -2.20 12.16 -14.38
CA ASP A 106 -0.85 12.62 -14.02
C ASP A 106 -0.32 11.94 -12.74
N ASN A 107 -0.08 10.63 -12.84
CA ASN A 107 0.44 9.79 -11.78
C ASN A 107 1.59 8.91 -12.29
N LEU A 108 2.34 8.26 -11.39
CA LEU A 108 3.57 7.56 -11.75
C LEU A 108 3.37 6.44 -12.77
N PHE A 109 2.25 5.71 -12.67
CA PHE A 109 1.94 4.62 -13.59
C PHE A 109 1.12 5.09 -14.80
N GLY A 110 0.68 6.36 -14.79
CA GLY A 110 -0.43 6.92 -15.57
C GLY A 110 -1.59 5.95 -15.72
N GLU A 111 -1.93 5.33 -14.60
CA GLU A 111 -3.15 4.57 -14.44
C GLU A 111 -4.33 5.55 -14.55
N PRO A 112 -5.36 5.25 -15.36
CA PRO A 112 -6.55 6.08 -15.40
C PRO A 112 -7.17 6.17 -14.01
N GLY A 113 -7.15 7.36 -13.42
CA GLY A 113 -7.75 7.58 -12.11
C GLY A 113 -9.27 7.53 -12.19
N PRO A 114 -9.98 7.27 -11.09
CA PRO A 114 -11.41 7.54 -11.06
C PRO A 114 -11.63 9.01 -11.38
N HIS A 115 -12.70 9.33 -12.09
CA HIS A 115 -13.05 10.70 -12.48
C HIS A 115 -14.52 11.00 -12.19
N PRO A 116 -14.85 12.25 -11.84
CA PRO A 116 -16.24 12.65 -11.63
C PRO A 116 -16.98 12.74 -12.96
N LEU A 117 -18.15 12.13 -13.03
CA LEU A 117 -19.15 12.35 -14.07
C LEU A 117 -19.84 13.71 -13.87
N PRO A 118 -20.50 14.28 -14.90
CA PRO A 118 -21.23 15.55 -14.78
C PRO A 118 -22.30 15.57 -13.68
N ASN A 119 -22.81 14.41 -13.27
CA ASN A 119 -23.78 14.26 -12.18
C ASN A 119 -23.12 14.14 -10.78
N GLY A 120 -21.80 14.32 -10.67
CA GLY A 120 -21.04 14.26 -9.43
C GLY A 120 -20.66 12.85 -8.95
N VAL A 121 -21.01 11.80 -9.70
CA VAL A 121 -20.65 10.41 -9.38
C VAL A 121 -19.26 10.09 -9.91
N TRP A 122 -18.38 9.52 -9.10
CA TRP A 122 -17.09 9.04 -9.60
C TRP A 122 -17.24 7.67 -10.28
N THR A 123 -16.56 7.51 -11.41
CA THR A 123 -16.45 6.24 -12.13
C THR A 123 -14.99 5.89 -12.40
N GLY A 124 -14.71 4.62 -12.68
CA GLY A 124 -13.36 4.08 -12.83
C GLY A 124 -12.82 3.43 -11.55
N LYS A 125 -11.78 2.62 -11.73
CA LYS A 125 -11.07 1.88 -10.68
C LYS A 125 -9.56 2.00 -10.90
N VAL A 126 -8.79 1.77 -9.85
CA VAL A 126 -7.33 1.61 -9.95
C VAL A 126 -6.92 0.21 -9.51
N LYS A 127 -5.86 -0.32 -10.10
CA LYS A 127 -5.20 -1.56 -9.71
C LYS A 127 -4.20 -1.32 -8.59
N PHE A 128 -3.55 -0.15 -8.53
CA PHE A 128 -2.56 0.16 -7.50
C PHE A 128 -3.05 1.26 -6.55
N GLY A 129 -4.05 0.93 -5.74
CA GLY A 129 -4.45 1.71 -4.57
C GLY A 129 -3.46 1.52 -3.43
N ALA A 130 -3.10 2.64 -2.77
CA ALA A 130 -2.25 2.69 -1.58
C ALA A 130 -1.07 1.68 -1.59
N PRO A 131 -0.20 1.67 -2.62
CA PRO A 131 0.83 0.64 -2.75
C PRO A 131 1.91 0.78 -1.68
N HIS A 132 2.48 -0.34 -1.28
CA HIS A 132 3.58 -0.45 -0.33
C HIS A 132 4.79 -1.11 -0.99
N VAL A 133 5.98 -0.75 -0.52
CA VAL A 133 7.21 -1.42 -0.94
C VAL A 133 7.21 -2.81 -0.32
N VAL A 134 7.54 -3.82 -1.12
CA VAL A 134 7.77 -5.17 -0.60
C VAL A 134 9.05 -5.14 0.22
N ASP A 135 8.96 -5.50 1.50
CA ASP A 135 10.10 -5.54 2.40
C ASP A 135 10.95 -6.78 2.09
N LEU A 136 12.07 -6.52 1.42
CA LEU A 136 13.05 -7.51 0.98
C LEU A 136 14.35 -7.40 1.80
N GLY A 137 14.23 -6.94 3.05
CA GLY A 137 15.37 -6.72 3.94
C GLY A 137 16.15 -5.44 3.63
N ARG A 138 17.28 -5.29 4.30
CA ARG A 138 18.10 -4.09 4.20
C ARG A 138 18.71 -3.99 2.81
N GLU A 139 18.59 -2.82 2.19
CA GLU A 139 19.13 -2.57 0.83
C GLU A 139 18.67 -3.60 -0.22
N LEU A 140 17.45 -4.15 -0.07
CA LEU A 140 16.87 -5.17 -0.95
C LEU A 140 17.71 -6.47 -1.05
N GLU A 141 18.45 -6.83 -0.01
CA GLU A 141 19.34 -8.00 0.01
C GLU A 141 18.65 -9.33 -0.35
N TYR A 142 17.34 -9.44 -0.14
CA TYR A 142 16.53 -10.61 -0.50
C TYR A 142 15.72 -10.44 -1.79
N SER A 143 16.02 -9.42 -2.60
CA SER A 143 15.39 -9.29 -3.92
C SER A 143 15.80 -10.45 -4.82
N PRO A 144 14.84 -11.18 -5.43
CA PRO A 144 15.14 -12.38 -6.20
C PRO A 144 15.90 -12.08 -7.51
N ASP A 145 15.82 -10.84 -7.99
CA ASP A 145 16.34 -10.41 -9.29
C ASP A 145 16.85 -8.96 -9.30
N GLY A 146 17.07 -8.36 -8.14
CA GLY A 146 17.62 -7.01 -7.99
C GLY A 146 16.63 -5.87 -8.22
N PHE A 147 15.34 -6.16 -8.42
CA PHE A 147 14.30 -5.14 -8.51
C PHE A 147 13.77 -4.73 -7.13
N MET A 148 13.31 -3.48 -7.03
CA MET A 148 12.36 -3.05 -5.99
C MET A 148 10.95 -3.41 -6.44
N TYR A 149 10.11 -3.84 -5.51
CA TYR A 149 8.72 -4.21 -5.78
C TYR A 149 7.74 -3.31 -5.03
N LEU A 150 6.61 -3.02 -5.67
CA LEU A 150 5.44 -2.43 -5.04
C LEU A 150 4.28 -3.43 -5.09
N VAL A 151 3.64 -3.66 -3.95
CA VAL A 151 2.39 -4.40 -3.83
C VAL A 151 1.26 -3.42 -3.52
N GLY A 152 0.13 -3.54 -4.20
CA GLY A 152 -1.02 -2.66 -4.00
C GLY A 152 -2.33 -3.40 -4.16
N HIS A 153 -3.41 -2.87 -3.59
CA HIS A 153 -4.74 -3.42 -3.76
C HIS A 153 -5.52 -2.65 -4.82
N GLY A 154 -6.51 -3.30 -5.42
CA GLY A 154 -7.31 -2.65 -6.44
C GLY A 154 -8.61 -3.36 -6.75
N ALA A 155 -9.30 -2.81 -7.73
CA ALA A 155 -10.47 -3.37 -8.38
C ALA A 155 -10.32 -3.18 -9.90
N ASP A 156 -10.90 -4.07 -10.70
CA ASP A 156 -10.87 -3.97 -12.18
C ASP A 156 -12.26 -3.97 -12.82
N LYS A 157 -13.31 -4.25 -12.05
CA LYS A 157 -14.70 -4.24 -12.53
C LYS A 157 -15.49 -3.10 -11.90
N ASP A 158 -16.35 -2.46 -12.68
CA ASP A 158 -17.12 -1.28 -12.26
C ASP A 158 -17.99 -1.53 -11.02
N TYR A 159 -18.60 -2.72 -10.93
CA TYR A 159 -19.49 -3.10 -9.82
C TYR A 159 -18.73 -3.38 -8.52
N GLN A 160 -17.41 -3.55 -8.56
CA GLN A 160 -16.64 -3.89 -7.37
C GLN A 160 -16.50 -2.66 -6.47
N PRO A 161 -16.83 -2.76 -5.17
CA PRO A 161 -16.39 -1.80 -4.17
C PRO A 161 -14.89 -1.53 -4.25
N GLN A 162 -14.51 -0.24 -4.25
CA GLN A 162 -13.13 0.17 -4.07
C GLN A 162 -13.04 1.46 -3.25
N SER A 163 -12.19 1.45 -2.24
CA SER A 163 -11.85 2.60 -1.40
C SER A 163 -10.47 2.40 -0.78
N TRP A 164 -10.06 3.31 0.11
CA TRP A 164 -8.73 3.29 0.71
C TRP A 164 -8.34 1.99 1.44
N MET A 165 -9.31 1.23 1.95
CA MET A 165 -9.10 -0.09 2.60
C MET A 165 -9.91 -1.22 1.95
N GLN A 166 -10.43 -1.02 0.73
CA GLN A 166 -11.28 -2.00 0.06
C GLN A 166 -10.89 -2.17 -1.40
N GLY A 167 -10.81 -3.41 -1.83
CA GLY A 167 -10.70 -3.83 -3.21
C GLY A 167 -11.18 -5.27 -3.40
N SER A 168 -10.83 -5.83 -4.56
CA SER A 168 -11.06 -7.24 -4.91
C SER A 168 -9.80 -7.99 -5.30
N GLN A 169 -8.73 -7.28 -5.66
CA GLN A 169 -7.47 -7.88 -6.08
C GLN A 169 -6.25 -7.26 -5.41
N VAL A 170 -5.13 -7.98 -5.49
CA VAL A 170 -3.78 -7.54 -5.16
C VAL A 170 -2.92 -7.59 -6.42
N TYR A 171 -2.14 -6.55 -6.68
CA TYR A 171 -1.27 -6.40 -7.85
C TYR A 171 0.19 -6.17 -7.43
N LEU A 172 1.11 -6.44 -8.36
CA LEU A 172 2.55 -6.31 -8.15
C LEU A 172 3.18 -5.53 -9.31
N ALA A 173 4.01 -4.56 -8.97
CA ALA A 173 4.85 -3.83 -9.90
C ALA A 173 6.31 -3.91 -9.45
N ARG A 174 7.25 -3.72 -10.37
CA ARG A 174 8.68 -3.70 -10.07
C ARG A 174 9.43 -2.66 -10.89
N VAL A 175 10.56 -2.21 -10.37
CA VAL A 175 11.46 -1.25 -11.02
C VAL A 175 12.90 -1.49 -10.55
N LEU A 176 13.89 -1.18 -11.40
CA LEU A 176 15.28 -1.14 -10.93
C LEU A 176 15.41 -0.03 -9.88
N PRO A 177 16.08 -0.26 -8.74
CA PRO A 177 16.03 0.63 -7.58
C PRO A 177 16.94 1.86 -7.72
N LYS A 178 16.94 2.53 -8.88
CA LYS A 178 17.69 3.76 -9.12
C LYS A 178 16.75 4.95 -9.23
N LEU A 179 17.23 6.11 -8.78
CA LEU A 179 16.45 7.35 -8.77
C LEU A 179 15.83 7.66 -10.15
N GLU A 180 16.62 7.54 -11.22
CA GLU A 180 16.16 7.80 -12.60
C GLU A 180 15.08 6.83 -13.08
N HIS A 181 15.06 5.59 -12.57
CA HIS A 181 14.06 4.58 -12.92
C HIS A 181 12.81 4.70 -12.06
N ILE A 182 12.96 4.88 -10.74
CA ILE A 182 11.84 4.96 -9.79
C ILE A 182 10.89 6.12 -10.15
N LEU A 183 11.42 7.26 -10.60
CA LEU A 183 10.62 8.42 -10.96
C LEU A 183 10.06 8.37 -12.39
N ASN A 184 10.61 7.50 -13.24
CA ASN A 184 10.26 7.37 -14.65
C ASN A 184 9.22 6.28 -14.88
N ARG A 185 8.03 6.69 -15.33
CA ARG A 185 6.92 5.79 -15.67
C ARG A 185 7.34 4.61 -16.56
N ASP A 186 8.15 4.86 -17.58
CA ASP A 186 8.50 3.86 -18.59
C ASP A 186 9.50 2.81 -18.08
N SER A 187 10.05 3.01 -16.88
CA SER A 187 10.94 2.03 -16.23
C SER A 187 10.18 0.99 -15.39
N TRP A 188 8.89 1.20 -15.14
CA TRP A 188 8.07 0.30 -14.31
C TRP A 188 7.54 -0.88 -15.12
N GLN A 189 7.53 -2.04 -14.48
CA GLN A 189 6.96 -3.28 -15.02
C GLN A 189 5.89 -3.80 -14.09
N PHE A 190 4.83 -4.38 -14.64
CA PHE A 190 3.68 -4.87 -13.89
C PHE A 190 3.54 -6.37 -14.08
N PHE A 191 3.22 -7.11 -13.03
CA PHE A 191 3.00 -8.54 -13.17
C PHE A 191 1.82 -8.79 -14.13
N GLY A 192 2.07 -9.51 -15.21
CA GLY A 192 1.12 -9.79 -16.29
C GLY A 192 0.60 -11.23 -16.27
N GLY A 193 0.71 -11.92 -15.14
CA GLY A 193 0.37 -13.33 -14.99
C GLY A 193 1.53 -14.25 -15.35
N LYS A 194 1.25 -15.56 -15.42
CA LYS A 194 2.22 -16.58 -15.82
C LYS A 194 1.94 -17.05 -17.25
N ASP A 195 2.99 -17.43 -17.97
CA ASP A 195 2.85 -18.10 -19.27
C ASP A 195 2.47 -19.58 -19.13
N SER A 196 2.31 -20.29 -20.24
CA SER A 196 1.95 -21.72 -20.25
C SER A 196 3.01 -22.63 -19.62
N ALA A 197 4.24 -22.14 -19.43
CA ALA A 197 5.32 -22.83 -18.73
C ALA A 197 5.43 -22.41 -17.25
N GLY A 198 4.52 -21.56 -16.75
CA GLY A 198 4.52 -21.06 -15.38
C GLY A 198 5.51 -19.91 -15.13
N ARG A 199 6.10 -19.33 -16.18
CA ARG A 199 7.07 -18.23 -16.05
C ARG A 199 6.36 -16.89 -15.93
N ASP A 200 6.90 -16.00 -15.11
CA ASP A 200 6.32 -14.68 -14.89
C ASP A 200 6.41 -13.80 -16.13
N LYS A 201 5.28 -13.20 -16.50
CA LYS A 201 5.22 -12.15 -17.52
C LYS A 201 5.25 -10.80 -16.83
N TRP A 202 6.01 -9.88 -17.42
CA TRP A 202 6.13 -8.51 -16.96
C TRP A 202 5.64 -7.58 -18.06
N ALA A 203 4.48 -6.97 -17.81
CA ALA A 203 3.83 -6.05 -18.72
C ALA A 203 4.43 -4.64 -18.60
N PRO A 204 4.52 -3.89 -19.71
CA PRO A 204 5.08 -2.54 -19.71
C PRO A 204 4.09 -1.48 -19.20
N THR A 205 2.80 -1.82 -19.03
CA THR A 205 1.76 -0.86 -18.62
C THR A 205 0.83 -1.47 -17.59
N VAL A 206 0.33 -0.62 -16.69
CA VAL A 206 -0.61 -0.98 -15.63
C VAL A 206 -1.93 -1.55 -16.18
N ALA A 207 -2.36 -1.11 -17.36
CA ALA A 207 -3.55 -1.63 -18.04
C ALA A 207 -3.49 -3.15 -18.26
N LEU A 208 -2.30 -3.70 -18.47
CA LEU A 208 -2.06 -5.12 -18.71
C LEU A 208 -1.72 -5.92 -17.44
N ALA A 209 -1.61 -5.26 -16.28
CA ALA A 209 -1.36 -5.92 -15.02
C ALA A 209 -2.46 -6.95 -14.69
N GLN A 210 -2.04 -8.12 -14.23
CA GLN A 210 -2.90 -9.21 -13.75
C GLN A 210 -2.74 -9.34 -12.23
N PRO A 211 -3.77 -9.80 -11.52
CA PRO A 211 -3.73 -9.91 -10.08
C PRO A 211 -2.81 -11.06 -9.61
N LEU A 212 -2.10 -10.84 -8.51
CA LEU A 212 -1.43 -11.91 -7.74
C LEU A 212 -2.42 -12.76 -6.96
N TYR A 213 -3.47 -12.10 -6.45
CA TYR A 213 -4.49 -12.70 -5.61
C TYR A 213 -5.81 -11.98 -5.84
N THR A 214 -6.90 -12.75 -5.89
CA THR A 214 -8.26 -12.24 -6.06
C THR A 214 -9.14 -12.82 -4.98
N TRP A 215 -9.76 -11.96 -4.19
CA TRP A 215 -10.89 -12.30 -3.35
C TRP A 215 -11.89 -11.15 -3.42
N GLU A 216 -12.91 -11.36 -4.24
CA GLU A 216 -13.89 -10.33 -4.57
C GLU A 216 -14.47 -9.67 -3.31
N ASN A 217 -14.34 -8.35 -3.24
CA ASN A 217 -14.81 -7.48 -2.15
C ASN A 217 -14.22 -7.83 -0.77
N ARG A 218 -13.11 -8.55 -0.73
CA ARG A 218 -12.45 -9.01 0.50
C ARG A 218 -10.94 -8.78 0.47
N THR A 219 -10.46 -7.89 -0.39
CA THR A 219 -9.10 -7.34 -0.30
C THR A 219 -9.18 -5.89 0.15
N GLY A 220 -8.03 -5.36 0.53
CA GLY A 220 -7.81 -3.97 0.88
C GLY A 220 -6.31 -3.77 0.99
N VAL A 221 -5.87 -2.76 1.74
CA VAL A 221 -4.45 -2.46 1.86
C VAL A 221 -3.64 -3.70 2.18
N VAL A 222 -2.57 -3.86 1.42
CA VAL A 222 -1.69 -5.01 1.45
C VAL A 222 -0.25 -4.56 1.64
N THR A 223 0.45 -5.28 2.50
CA THR A 223 1.92 -5.22 2.61
C THR A 223 2.47 -6.62 2.37
N MET A 224 3.75 -6.71 2.01
CA MET A 224 4.42 -7.99 1.80
C MET A 224 5.85 -7.91 2.34
N THR A 225 6.26 -8.94 3.06
CA THR A 225 7.61 -9.07 3.61
C THR A 225 8.16 -10.44 3.24
N TYR A 226 9.41 -10.50 2.79
CA TYR A 226 10.14 -11.76 2.72
C TYR A 226 10.75 -12.09 4.09
N ILE A 227 10.49 -13.30 4.58
CA ILE A 227 11.01 -13.79 5.87
C ILE A 227 12.08 -14.86 5.60
N PRO A 228 13.38 -14.54 5.74
CA PRO A 228 14.47 -15.46 5.42
C PRO A 228 14.45 -16.75 6.25
N ALA A 229 14.09 -16.65 7.54
CA ALA A 229 14.08 -17.77 8.48
C ALA A 229 13.17 -18.94 8.04
N ILE A 230 12.09 -18.64 7.32
CA ILE A 230 11.15 -19.62 6.78
C ILE A 230 11.11 -19.66 5.25
N GLN A 231 11.89 -18.80 4.58
CA GLN A 231 11.98 -18.65 3.13
C GLN A 231 10.63 -18.40 2.45
N LYS A 232 9.78 -17.57 3.06
CA LYS A 232 8.43 -17.25 2.54
C LYS A 232 8.24 -15.76 2.34
N TYR A 233 7.47 -15.43 1.31
CA TYR A 233 6.82 -14.13 1.19
C TYR A 233 5.51 -14.18 1.98
N VAL A 234 5.37 -13.30 2.97
CA VAL A 234 4.15 -13.17 3.77
C VAL A 234 3.46 -11.86 3.42
N MET A 235 2.22 -11.94 2.93
CA MET A 235 1.36 -10.77 2.77
C MET A 235 0.49 -10.58 4.01
N CYS A 236 0.35 -9.33 4.45
CA CYS A 236 -0.67 -8.90 5.40
C CYS A 236 -1.73 -8.11 4.63
N VAL A 237 -2.99 -8.54 4.69
CA VAL A 237 -4.10 -7.83 4.03
C VAL A 237 -5.11 -7.39 5.08
N GLY A 238 -5.41 -6.09 5.10
CA GLY A 238 -6.51 -5.51 5.88
C GLY A 238 -7.67 -5.12 4.97
N THR A 239 -8.91 -5.39 5.40
CA THR A 239 -10.14 -5.08 4.65
C THR A 239 -11.27 -4.75 5.62
N PRO A 240 -12.28 -3.94 5.28
CA PRO A 240 -13.44 -3.78 6.15
C PRO A 240 -14.13 -5.11 6.44
N THR A 241 -14.58 -5.30 7.68
CA THR A 241 -15.44 -6.45 8.03
C THR A 241 -16.78 -6.34 7.31
N TYR A 242 -17.34 -5.13 7.25
CA TYR A 242 -18.65 -4.84 6.69
C TYR A 242 -18.53 -4.01 5.43
N SER A 243 -18.06 -4.63 4.33
CA SER A 243 -17.97 -3.94 3.04
C SER A 243 -19.32 -3.35 2.62
N PRO A 244 -19.38 -2.12 2.05
CA PRO A 244 -18.26 -1.23 1.75
C PRO A 244 -17.90 -0.23 2.86
N ASN A 245 -18.39 -0.41 4.08
CA ASN A 245 -18.25 0.54 5.18
C ASN A 245 -16.80 0.66 5.66
N MET A 246 -16.23 1.86 5.58
CA MET A 246 -14.88 2.19 6.01
C MET A 246 -14.79 2.66 7.46
N GLN A 247 -15.89 2.52 8.21
CA GLN A 247 -15.98 2.79 9.64
C GLN A 247 -16.24 1.47 10.39
N GLY A 248 -15.62 1.33 11.56
CA GLY A 248 -15.79 0.14 12.40
C GLY A 248 -14.66 -0.89 12.24
N PRO A 249 -14.88 -2.16 12.59
CA PRO A 249 -13.80 -3.14 12.65
C PRO A 249 -13.34 -3.59 11.27
N PHE A 250 -12.04 -3.85 11.14
CA PHE A 250 -11.45 -4.44 9.93
C PHE A 250 -11.02 -5.89 10.18
N ASP A 251 -11.16 -6.71 9.15
CA ASP A 251 -10.60 -8.06 9.11
C ASP A 251 -9.15 -7.99 8.63
N VAL A 252 -8.31 -8.87 9.16
CA VAL A 252 -6.92 -9.03 8.76
C VAL A 252 -6.67 -10.49 8.41
N TYR A 253 -5.97 -10.74 7.31
CA TYR A 253 -5.53 -12.10 6.98
C TYR A 253 -4.12 -12.12 6.43
N PHE A 254 -3.51 -13.29 6.55
CA PHE A 254 -2.14 -13.54 6.13
C PHE A 254 -2.13 -14.54 4.99
N LEU A 255 -1.33 -14.23 3.97
CA LEU A 255 -1.06 -15.15 2.87
C LEU A 255 0.43 -15.46 2.81
N GLU A 256 0.80 -16.68 2.45
CA GLU A 256 2.20 -17.07 2.23
C GLU A 256 2.44 -17.58 0.80
N SER A 257 3.66 -17.42 0.31
CA SER A 257 4.14 -18.06 -0.92
C SER A 257 5.65 -18.33 -0.89
N ASP A 258 6.09 -19.32 -1.65
CA ASP A 258 7.50 -19.58 -1.96
C ASP A 258 8.07 -18.60 -2.99
N ALA A 259 7.22 -17.91 -3.75
CA ALA A 259 7.62 -16.96 -4.78
C ALA A 259 6.89 -15.62 -4.62
N ILE A 260 7.57 -14.51 -4.95
CA ILE A 260 6.98 -13.17 -4.86
C ILE A 260 5.72 -13.02 -5.73
N THR A 261 5.63 -13.82 -6.81
CA THR A 261 4.51 -13.85 -7.76
C THR A 261 3.46 -14.93 -7.47
N GLY A 262 3.54 -15.57 -6.31
CA GLY A 262 2.60 -16.62 -5.91
C GLY A 262 2.89 -17.99 -6.54
N PRO A 263 1.98 -18.96 -6.34
CA PRO A 263 0.64 -18.80 -5.77
C PRO A 263 0.66 -18.50 -4.27
N PHE A 264 -0.28 -17.66 -3.83
CA PHE A 264 -0.45 -17.31 -2.41
C PHE A 264 -1.52 -18.18 -1.76
N LYS A 265 -1.24 -18.65 -0.54
CA LYS A 265 -2.15 -19.45 0.28
C LYS A 265 -2.45 -18.72 1.59
N MET A 266 -3.71 -18.70 2.01
CA MET A 266 -4.09 -18.16 3.32
C MET A 266 -3.61 -19.05 4.46
N THR A 267 -2.99 -18.44 5.47
CA THR A 267 -2.47 -19.13 6.65
C THR A 267 -3.26 -18.79 7.92
N ALA A 268 -3.79 -17.56 8.00
CA ALA A 268 -4.61 -17.13 9.13
C ALA A 268 -5.62 -16.05 8.71
N TYR A 269 -6.76 -16.05 9.39
CA TYR A 269 -7.82 -15.05 9.24
C TYR A 269 -8.24 -14.55 10.63
N LEU A 270 -8.13 -13.25 10.85
CA LEU A 270 -8.46 -12.55 12.08
C LEU A 270 -9.68 -11.67 11.82
N ALA A 271 -10.85 -12.20 12.16
CA ALA A 271 -12.10 -11.47 12.02
C ALA A 271 -12.18 -10.31 13.03
N GLN A 272 -12.62 -9.14 12.60
CA GLN A 272 -12.78 -7.94 13.42
C GLN A 272 -11.55 -7.64 14.27
N PHE A 273 -10.36 -7.78 13.68
CA PHE A 273 -9.06 -7.71 14.36
C PHE A 273 -8.89 -6.45 15.22
N GLY A 274 -9.41 -5.31 14.74
CA GLY A 274 -9.44 -4.09 15.54
C GLY A 274 -10.27 -2.98 14.89
N PRO A 275 -10.57 -1.90 15.63
CA PRO A 275 -11.35 -0.78 15.12
C PRO A 275 -10.53 0.00 14.10
N GLU A 276 -10.96 -0.06 12.84
CA GLU A 276 -10.21 0.43 11.69
C GLU A 276 -8.74 0.02 11.81
N ALA A 277 -8.42 -1.27 11.98
CA ALA A 277 -7.03 -1.73 12.05
C ALA A 277 -6.44 -1.78 10.62
N TYR A 278 -5.61 -0.80 10.26
CA TYR A 278 -5.11 -0.58 8.89
C TYR A 278 -3.58 -0.49 8.81
N PHE A 279 -3.05 -0.57 7.58
CA PHE A 279 -1.61 -0.62 7.29
C PHE A 279 -0.86 -1.73 8.06
N VAL A 280 -1.50 -2.89 8.22
CA VAL A 280 -0.90 -4.04 8.90
C VAL A 280 0.33 -4.51 8.14
N ASN A 281 1.45 -4.69 8.84
CA ASN A 281 2.70 -5.13 8.26
C ASN A 281 3.57 -5.88 9.28
N LEU A 282 4.50 -6.67 8.75
CA LEU A 282 5.55 -7.38 9.49
C LEU A 282 6.90 -6.78 9.07
N PRO A 283 7.45 -5.77 9.77
CA PRO A 283 8.74 -5.21 9.39
C PRO A 283 9.84 -6.28 9.54
N SER A 284 10.58 -6.58 8.47
CA SER A 284 11.62 -7.62 8.47
C SER A 284 12.66 -7.40 9.56
N LYS A 285 12.93 -6.14 9.91
CA LYS A 285 13.81 -5.72 11.01
C LYS A 285 13.46 -6.35 12.36
N PHE A 286 12.17 -6.61 12.61
CA PHE A 286 11.67 -7.12 13.89
C PHE A 286 11.12 -8.54 13.78
N VAL A 287 11.66 -9.33 12.84
CA VAL A 287 11.40 -10.76 12.71
C VAL A 287 12.63 -11.54 13.18
N SER A 288 12.41 -12.61 13.94
CA SER A 288 13.50 -13.46 14.43
C SER A 288 14.27 -14.04 13.24
N PRO A 289 15.61 -14.04 13.28
CA PRO A 289 16.42 -14.52 12.17
C PRO A 289 16.38 -16.04 12.01
N GLU A 290 15.92 -16.75 13.04
CA GLU A 290 15.91 -18.20 13.11
C GLU A 290 14.55 -18.74 13.57
N VAL A 291 14.30 -20.01 13.23
CA VAL A 291 13.14 -20.78 13.71
C VAL A 291 13.49 -21.40 15.05
N VAL A 292 12.73 -21.05 16.09
CA VAL A 292 12.86 -21.61 17.44
C VAL A 292 11.98 -22.86 17.56
N THR A 293 12.44 -23.84 18.32
CA THR A 293 11.65 -25.04 18.68
C THR A 293 11.42 -25.04 20.19
N ASP A 294 10.16 -25.11 20.63
CA ASP A 294 9.85 -25.21 22.06
C ASP A 294 10.09 -26.63 22.62
N ALA A 295 9.91 -26.79 23.93
CA ALA A 295 10.05 -28.08 24.62
C ALA A 295 9.05 -29.16 24.15
N HIS A 296 8.03 -28.78 23.39
CA HIS A 296 7.01 -29.68 22.82
C HIS A 296 7.24 -30.00 21.34
N GLY A 297 8.32 -29.48 20.73
CA GLY A 297 8.63 -29.69 19.33
C GLY A 297 7.89 -28.74 18.37
N ASN A 298 7.15 -27.76 18.87
CA ASN A 298 6.53 -26.75 18.02
C ASN A 298 7.59 -25.80 17.50
N ARG A 299 7.52 -25.48 16.20
CA ARG A 299 8.46 -24.60 15.52
C ARG A 299 7.81 -23.26 15.22
N PHE A 300 8.45 -22.17 15.61
CA PHE A 300 7.91 -20.82 15.40
C PHE A 300 9.02 -19.81 15.14
N ILE A 301 8.63 -18.68 14.57
CA ILE A 301 9.42 -17.45 14.52
C ILE A 301 8.70 -16.41 15.37
N GLU A 302 9.44 -15.47 15.94
CA GLU A 302 8.88 -14.31 16.62
C GLU A 302 8.88 -13.13 15.65
N ALA A 303 7.80 -12.37 15.60
CA ALA A 303 7.68 -11.21 14.73
C ALA A 303 6.84 -10.12 15.38
N ALA A 304 7.26 -8.86 15.20
CA ALA A 304 6.42 -7.72 15.55
C ALA A 304 5.38 -7.46 14.45
N LEU A 305 4.10 -7.43 14.82
CA LEU A 305 3.01 -6.99 13.95
C LEU A 305 2.75 -5.51 14.17
N SER A 306 2.98 -4.69 13.14
CA SER A 306 2.73 -3.24 13.19
C SER A 306 1.45 -2.89 12.45
N TYR A 307 0.65 -2.00 13.02
CA TYR A 307 -0.57 -1.48 12.39
C TYR A 307 -0.98 -0.17 13.06
N SER A 308 -1.85 0.58 12.38
CA SER A 308 -2.56 1.72 12.95
C SER A 308 -3.99 1.31 13.25
N ALA A 309 -4.61 1.91 14.27
CA ALA A 309 -6.01 1.66 14.62
C ALA A 309 -6.68 2.90 15.18
N ASN A 310 -7.98 3.04 14.93
CA ASN A 310 -8.78 4.16 15.39
C ASN A 310 -9.64 3.74 16.58
N TYR A 311 -9.08 3.85 17.78
CA TYR A 311 -9.80 3.54 19.02
C TYR A 311 -10.75 4.66 19.47
N ALA A 312 -10.83 5.79 18.75
CA ALA A 312 -11.81 6.85 19.00
C ALA A 312 -13.21 6.46 18.49
N LEU A 313 -13.62 5.20 18.71
CA LEU A 313 -14.98 4.74 18.47
C LEU A 313 -15.91 5.54 19.39
N ARG A 314 -16.57 6.55 18.82
CA ARG A 314 -17.76 7.13 19.42
C ARG A 314 -18.76 5.99 19.57
N THR A 315 -19.27 5.82 20.78
CA THR A 315 -20.39 4.96 21.17
C THR A 315 -21.59 5.16 20.22
N ALA A 316 -21.59 4.49 19.09
CA ALA A 316 -22.67 4.54 18.12
C ALA A 316 -22.64 3.29 17.21
N ILE A 317 -22.60 2.11 17.83
CA ILE A 317 -23.20 0.94 17.20
C ILE A 317 -24.49 0.70 17.99
N PRO A 318 -25.69 0.98 17.42
CA PRO A 318 -26.91 0.42 17.97
C PRO A 318 -26.76 -1.11 17.92
N LYS A 319 -27.02 -1.76 19.04
CA LYS A 319 -27.15 -3.22 19.10
C LYS A 319 -28.16 -3.73 18.07
#